data_AF-A0A328EHI5-F1
#
_entry.id   AF-A0A328EHI5-F1
#
_cell.length_a   1.000
_cell.length_b   1.000
_cell.length_c   1.000
_cell.angle_alpha   90.00
_cell.angle_beta   90.00
_cell.angle_gamma   90.00
#
_symmetry.space_group_name_H-M   'P 1'
#
loop_
_entity.id
_entity.type
_entity.pdbx_description
1 polymer ?
#
loop_
_entity_poly.entity_id
_entity_poly.type
_entity_poly.pdbx_seq_one_letter_code
_entity_poly.pdbx_strand_id
1 'polypeptide(L)'
;MFLDEIAQIAKWPAAEAILETTYTYEILKDENGIPKRSSEGHILAYNQIFQALSGKDFASAQENFDEILQISEQKIREYLEKIAQFSCQIENTDLDAKIKALLLGVLESHKNIFTIALKGLPFELEKAGYQPRISPDEQKTRIDEMNALQTQEFGEAVSDQPKLVEQVFYSIRKRFASGQKNLSDEEKRELQEHYDEMREKILQKFPDLRIKDLSDFKADSTRNDLQNLSEIKISQENYVKIFELVLEILDLPQRIEVSEKYSSIFDGANLLGIPKNQDYENLSLSRILELIRHEFGHYINQKNSEIFLHGVRGAKNVEKEEGLAMLTEGLLAGKKLDEIEMHSRGISETRMLSEELLPVQKWKRNLYLMQRLAGKTDSLEGLFRRASRNFPFGKGVQRKDLQYGNGLSRVIDFLKNKGDIKSLYSGKISIDDIRSGEFNFSGNPKMQLPYFLEDIVIFIAKNTQNKTLNHENFLKFLNEKYSHILKQNDFEDIERLTQSHKRKIIEILALTKIRRKNPKKPEKSKKI
;
A
#
# COMPACT_ATOMS: atom_id res chain seq x y z
N MET A 1 -24.04 13.19 15.40
CA MET A 1 -24.59 11.88 15.81
C MET A 1 -24.80 10.94 14.61
N PHE A 2 -25.78 11.14 13.73
CA PHE A 2 -26.02 10.22 12.58
C PHE A 2 -24.83 10.11 11.61
N LEU A 3 -24.22 11.24 11.22
CA LEU A 3 -23.01 11.25 10.39
C LEU A 3 -21.78 10.70 11.13
N ASP A 4 -21.73 10.81 12.46
CA ASP A 4 -20.63 10.26 13.27
C ASP A 4 -20.73 8.74 13.38
N GLU A 5 -21.94 8.19 13.52
CA GLU A 5 -22.22 6.76 13.48
C GLU A 5 -21.90 6.18 12.09
N ILE A 6 -22.33 6.84 11.01
CA ILE A 6 -22.00 6.47 9.63
C ILE A 6 -20.50 6.60 9.35
N ALA A 7 -19.84 7.65 9.83
CA ALA A 7 -18.40 7.79 9.71
C ALA A 7 -17.65 6.72 10.53
N GLN A 8 -18.18 6.26 11.67
CA GLN A 8 -17.64 5.11 12.40
C GLN A 8 -17.82 3.79 11.64
N ILE A 9 -18.89 3.65 10.86
CA ILE A 9 -19.18 2.48 10.00
C ILE A 9 -18.31 2.50 8.74
N ALA A 10 -18.12 3.66 8.10
CA ALA A 10 -17.16 3.86 7.01
C ALA A 10 -15.70 3.75 7.48
N LYS A 11 -15.48 3.85 8.80
CA LYS A 11 -14.21 3.57 9.47
C LYS A 11 -14.15 2.15 10.01
N TRP A 12 -15.19 1.29 9.89
CA TRP A 12 -15.26 0.01 10.58
C TRP A 12 -14.00 -0.79 10.31
N PRO A 13 -13.09 -0.83 11.30
CA PRO A 13 -11.94 -1.70 11.22
C PRO A 13 -12.44 -3.12 11.23
N ALA A 14 -13.67 -3.42 11.67
CA ALA A 14 -14.24 -4.77 11.73
C ALA A 14 -14.26 -5.53 10.39
N ALA A 15 -14.38 -4.87 9.23
CA ALA A 15 -14.27 -5.55 7.94
C ALA A 15 -12.81 -5.94 7.68
N GLU A 16 -11.89 -4.99 7.87
CA GLU A 16 -10.44 -5.23 7.79
C GLU A 16 -9.90 -6.07 8.92
N ALA A 17 -10.55 -6.13 10.07
CA ALA A 17 -10.17 -6.85 11.27
C ALA A 17 -10.80 -8.23 11.30
N ILE A 18 -11.96 -8.48 10.69
CA ILE A 18 -12.44 -9.85 10.41
C ILE A 18 -11.60 -10.46 9.29
N LEU A 19 -11.24 -9.66 8.28
CA LEU A 19 -10.25 -10.04 7.31
C LEU A 19 -8.87 -10.22 7.97
N GLU A 20 -8.36 -9.27 8.78
CA GLU A 20 -7.08 -9.32 9.51
C GLU A 20 -7.01 -10.36 10.60
N THR A 21 -8.12 -10.73 11.22
CA THR A 21 -8.13 -11.79 12.24
C THR A 21 -8.13 -13.18 11.63
N THR A 22 -8.51 -13.35 10.36
CA THR A 22 -8.10 -14.53 9.59
C THR A 22 -6.61 -14.52 9.18
N TYR A 23 -5.85 -13.43 9.41
CA TYR A 23 -4.50 -13.26 8.85
C TYR A 23 -3.32 -13.77 9.68
N THR A 24 -3.52 -14.45 10.81
CA THR A 24 -2.38 -14.85 11.65
C THR A 24 -2.44 -16.27 12.17
N TYR A 25 -2.62 -17.25 11.27
CA TYR A 25 -2.21 -18.63 11.54
C TYR A 25 -0.83 -18.90 10.93
N GLU A 26 0.22 -18.41 11.59
CA GLU A 26 1.49 -19.12 11.58
C GLU A 26 1.42 -20.20 12.68
N ILE A 27 0.79 -21.33 12.37
CA ILE A 27 1.04 -22.57 13.13
C ILE A 27 2.39 -23.09 12.63
N LEU A 28 3.49 -22.53 13.13
CA LEU A 28 4.77 -23.17 12.97
C LEU A 28 4.73 -24.42 13.85
N LYS A 29 4.47 -25.62 13.34
CA LYS A 29 4.74 -26.81 14.15
C LYS A 29 6.26 -26.89 14.36
N ASP A 30 6.71 -26.99 15.60
CA ASP A 30 8.10 -27.33 15.87
C ASP A 30 8.39 -28.78 15.44
N GLU A 31 9.65 -29.18 15.55
CA GLU A 31 10.14 -30.52 15.20
C GLU A 31 9.47 -31.68 15.98
N ASN A 32 8.64 -31.36 16.98
CA ASN A 32 7.83 -32.31 17.75
C ASN A 32 6.33 -32.24 17.44
N GLY A 33 5.93 -31.46 16.42
CA GLY A 33 4.52 -31.33 16.02
C GLY A 33 3.70 -30.37 16.88
N ILE A 34 4.35 -29.60 17.76
CA ILE A 34 3.68 -28.64 18.66
C ILE A 34 3.61 -27.26 17.99
N PRO A 35 2.44 -26.60 17.92
CA PRO A 35 2.31 -25.23 17.44
C PRO A 35 3.21 -24.22 18.19
N LYS A 36 4.30 -23.74 17.57
CA LYS A 36 4.96 -22.47 17.89
C LYS A 36 3.98 -21.33 17.58
N ARG A 37 3.69 -20.57 18.64
CA ARG A 37 2.75 -19.45 18.65
C ARG A 37 3.32 -18.29 17.87
N SER A 38 2.67 -17.87 16.79
CA SER A 38 2.88 -16.54 16.22
C SER A 38 2.54 -15.47 17.26
N SER A 39 3.33 -14.40 17.31
CA SER A 39 3.23 -13.22 18.17
C SER A 39 1.97 -13.16 19.07
N GLU A 40 2.15 -13.31 20.38
CA GLU A 40 1.07 -13.38 21.40
C GLU A 40 -0.01 -12.29 21.25
N GLY A 41 0.31 -11.12 20.68
CA GLY A 41 -0.64 -10.03 20.46
C GLY A 41 -1.79 -10.32 19.47
N HIS A 42 -1.58 -11.14 18.43
CA HIS A 42 -2.60 -11.37 17.40
C HIS A 42 -3.63 -12.44 17.80
N ILE A 43 -3.18 -13.50 18.48
CA ILE A 43 -4.07 -14.51 19.09
C ILE A 43 -4.87 -13.88 20.23
N LEU A 44 -4.27 -12.95 20.98
CA LEU A 44 -4.98 -12.22 22.03
C LEU A 44 -6.13 -11.38 21.45
N ALA A 45 -5.92 -10.69 20.33
CA ALA A 45 -6.97 -9.92 19.67
C ALA A 45 -8.10 -10.81 19.14
N TYR A 46 -7.78 -11.97 18.54
CA TYR A 46 -8.79 -12.91 18.08
C TYR A 46 -9.51 -13.62 19.23
N ASN A 47 -8.81 -14.03 20.29
CA ASN A 47 -9.45 -14.58 21.49
C ASN A 47 -10.33 -13.54 22.17
N GLN A 48 -9.90 -12.27 22.24
CA GLN A 48 -10.73 -11.19 22.77
C GLN A 48 -11.96 -10.93 21.91
N ILE A 49 -11.83 -10.97 20.58
CA ILE A 49 -12.96 -10.84 19.65
C ILE A 49 -13.89 -12.06 19.76
N PHE A 50 -13.37 -13.28 19.65
CA PHE A 50 -14.12 -14.52 19.79
C PHE A 50 -14.80 -14.63 21.15
N GLN A 51 -14.13 -14.26 22.25
CA GLN A 51 -14.69 -14.27 23.59
C GLN A 51 -15.73 -13.18 23.80
N ALA A 52 -15.50 -11.97 23.26
CA ALA A 52 -16.51 -10.91 23.26
C ALA A 52 -17.75 -11.28 22.42
N LEU A 53 -17.61 -12.16 21.42
CA LEU A 53 -18.68 -12.56 20.51
C LEU A 53 -19.43 -13.82 20.97
N SER A 54 -18.74 -14.80 21.54
CA SER A 54 -19.30 -16.12 21.89
C SER A 54 -19.53 -16.31 23.40
N GLY A 55 -18.94 -15.45 24.24
CA GLY A 55 -18.85 -15.68 25.68
C GLY A 55 -17.94 -16.85 26.07
N LYS A 56 -17.23 -17.47 25.12
CA LYS A 56 -16.35 -18.63 25.32
C LYS A 56 -14.90 -18.27 24.99
N ASP A 57 -13.96 -18.92 25.66
CA ASP A 57 -12.56 -18.87 25.25
C ASP A 57 -12.39 -19.65 23.94
N PHE A 58 -11.66 -19.08 22.99
CA PHE A 58 -11.38 -19.75 21.72
C PHE A 58 -10.69 -21.11 21.93
N ALA A 59 -9.86 -21.24 22.97
CA ALA A 59 -9.24 -22.50 23.35
C ALA A 59 -10.27 -23.59 23.71
N SER A 60 -11.48 -23.21 24.17
CA SER A 60 -12.57 -24.14 24.47
C SER A 60 -13.42 -24.52 23.24
N ALA A 61 -13.32 -23.77 22.14
CA ALA A 61 -14.03 -24.02 20.88
C ALA A 61 -13.16 -24.76 19.84
N GLN A 62 -11.86 -24.93 20.10
CA GLN A 62 -10.89 -25.63 19.23
C GLN A 62 -11.32 -27.05 18.82
N GLU A 63 -12.27 -27.67 19.52
CA GLU A 63 -12.72 -29.02 19.21
C GLU A 63 -13.87 -29.09 18.18
N ASN A 64 -14.50 -27.97 17.80
CA ASN A 64 -15.71 -28.02 16.95
C ASN A 64 -15.73 -26.97 15.82
N PHE A 65 -15.29 -27.38 14.63
CA PHE A 65 -15.35 -26.61 13.38
C PHE A 65 -16.73 -26.00 13.10
N ASP A 66 -17.80 -26.77 13.33
CA ASP A 66 -19.17 -26.34 13.00
C ASP A 66 -19.61 -25.18 13.91
N GLU A 67 -19.17 -25.19 15.17
CA GLU A 67 -19.47 -24.15 16.14
C GLU A 67 -18.75 -22.83 15.81
N ILE A 68 -17.46 -22.89 15.49
CA ILE A 68 -16.68 -21.71 15.07
C ILE A 68 -17.28 -21.13 13.78
N LEU A 69 -17.56 -21.99 12.80
CA LEU A 69 -18.18 -21.58 11.53
C LEU A 69 -19.52 -20.88 11.77
N GLN A 70 -20.41 -21.48 12.56
CA GLN A 70 -21.74 -20.92 12.84
C GLN A 70 -21.67 -19.55 13.53
N ILE A 71 -20.82 -19.39 14.54
CA ILE A 71 -20.67 -18.12 15.27
C ILE A 71 -20.11 -17.03 14.34
N SER A 72 -19.09 -17.36 13.56
CA SER A 72 -18.48 -16.42 12.61
C SER A 72 -19.46 -16.04 11.49
N GLU A 73 -20.21 -17.00 10.94
CA GLU A 73 -21.25 -16.72 9.94
C GLU A 73 -22.36 -15.82 10.49
N GLN A 74 -22.88 -16.13 11.68
CA GLN A 74 -23.89 -15.31 12.35
C GLN A 74 -23.40 -13.87 12.48
N LYS A 75 -22.14 -13.68 12.91
CA LYS A 75 -21.62 -12.34 13.10
C LYS A 75 -21.49 -11.56 11.80
N ILE A 76 -21.01 -12.19 10.73
CA ILE A 76 -20.94 -11.55 9.43
C ILE A 76 -22.35 -11.19 8.92
N ARG A 77 -23.36 -12.04 9.16
CA ARG A 77 -24.76 -11.73 8.82
C ARG A 77 -25.31 -10.53 9.59
N GLU A 78 -25.02 -10.40 10.89
CA GLU A 78 -25.38 -9.20 11.67
C GLU A 78 -24.79 -7.91 11.06
N TYR A 79 -23.54 -7.97 10.57
CA TYR A 79 -22.93 -6.82 9.88
C TYR A 79 -23.64 -6.51 8.56
N LEU A 80 -23.99 -7.52 7.77
CA LEU A 80 -24.75 -7.36 6.53
C LEU A 80 -26.14 -6.77 6.78
N GLU A 81 -26.83 -7.20 7.83
CA GLU A 81 -28.13 -6.63 8.25
C GLU A 81 -27.99 -5.16 8.67
N LYS A 82 -26.95 -4.83 9.44
CA LYS A 82 -26.66 -3.44 9.79
C LYS A 82 -26.40 -2.59 8.54
N ILE A 83 -25.61 -3.09 7.59
CA ILE A 83 -25.37 -2.38 6.32
C ILE A 83 -26.69 -2.10 5.61
N ALA A 84 -27.59 -3.09 5.51
CA ALA A 84 -28.91 -2.90 4.89
C ALA A 84 -29.77 -1.86 5.62
N GLN A 85 -29.77 -1.88 6.97
CA GLN A 85 -30.45 -0.89 7.78
C GLN A 85 -29.90 0.53 7.53
N PHE A 86 -28.57 0.68 7.50
CA PHE A 86 -27.94 1.98 7.24
C PHE A 86 -28.20 2.49 5.83
N SER A 87 -28.20 1.62 4.82
CA SER A 87 -28.57 2.02 3.46
C SER A 87 -29.98 2.62 3.42
N CYS A 88 -30.95 1.95 4.03
CA CYS A 88 -32.33 2.44 4.13
C CYS A 88 -32.41 3.76 4.92
N GLN A 89 -31.63 3.91 5.99
CA GLN A 89 -31.58 5.17 6.75
C GLN A 89 -31.00 6.31 5.89
N ILE A 90 -29.88 6.10 5.20
CA ILE A 90 -29.24 7.12 4.34
C ILE A 90 -30.17 7.60 3.22
N GLU A 91 -30.92 6.68 2.60
CA GLU A 91 -31.92 7.02 1.58
C GLU A 91 -32.97 8.00 2.13
N ASN A 92 -33.43 7.77 3.36
CA ASN A 92 -34.48 8.53 4.02
C ASN A 92 -34.00 9.80 4.76
N THR A 93 -32.70 9.98 4.99
CA THR A 93 -32.17 11.17 5.71
C THR A 93 -32.15 12.40 4.81
N ASP A 94 -32.31 13.60 5.36
CA ASP A 94 -32.07 14.86 4.64
C ASP A 94 -30.55 15.15 4.56
N LEU A 95 -29.87 14.55 3.58
CA LEU A 95 -28.46 14.74 3.27
C LEU A 95 -28.29 15.19 1.82
N ASP A 96 -27.23 15.95 1.57
CA ASP A 96 -26.80 16.33 0.23
C ASP A 96 -26.67 15.09 -0.69
N ALA A 97 -27.23 15.18 -1.90
CA ALA A 97 -27.46 14.02 -2.76
C ALA A 97 -26.16 13.30 -3.14
N LYS A 98 -25.09 14.05 -3.41
CA LYS A 98 -23.76 13.47 -3.71
C LYS A 98 -23.14 12.80 -2.48
N ILE A 99 -23.34 13.33 -1.27
CA ILE A 99 -22.88 12.69 -0.04
C ILE A 99 -23.65 11.39 0.21
N LYS A 100 -24.96 11.36 -0.06
CA LYS A 100 -25.74 10.12 -0.02
C LYS A 100 -25.19 9.08 -1.00
N ALA A 101 -24.96 9.46 -2.25
CA ALA A 101 -24.42 8.56 -3.28
C ALA A 101 -23.07 7.99 -2.86
N LEU A 102 -22.17 8.83 -2.33
CA LEU A 102 -20.88 8.41 -1.81
C LEU A 102 -21.02 7.37 -0.68
N LEU A 103 -21.89 7.64 0.30
CA LEU A 103 -22.13 6.75 1.44
C LEU A 103 -22.76 5.42 1.02
N LEU A 104 -23.73 5.43 0.10
CA LEU A 104 -24.35 4.21 -0.42
C LEU A 104 -23.33 3.37 -1.19
N GLY A 105 -22.45 3.99 -1.98
CA GLY A 105 -21.35 3.30 -2.64
C GLY A 105 -20.40 2.62 -1.65
N VAL A 106 -20.08 3.29 -0.53
CA VAL A 106 -19.26 2.73 0.55
C VAL A 106 -19.92 1.50 1.16
N LEU A 107 -21.22 1.58 1.46
CA LEU A 107 -21.97 0.48 2.05
C LEU A 107 -22.07 -0.73 1.11
N GLU A 108 -22.27 -0.51 -0.19
CA GLU A 108 -22.29 -1.59 -1.18
C GLU A 108 -20.92 -2.28 -1.29
N SER A 109 -19.83 -1.51 -1.32
CA SER A 109 -18.48 -2.09 -1.32
C SER A 109 -18.21 -2.92 -0.05
N HIS A 110 -18.60 -2.42 1.13
CA HIS A 110 -18.48 -3.19 2.37
C HIS A 110 -19.32 -4.46 2.35
N LYS A 111 -20.56 -4.40 1.87
CA LYS A 111 -21.42 -5.58 1.70
C LYS A 111 -20.76 -6.65 0.84
N ASN A 112 -20.14 -6.25 -0.27
CA ASN A 112 -19.43 -7.17 -1.16
C ASN A 112 -18.22 -7.81 -0.45
N ILE A 113 -17.44 -7.00 0.28
CA ILE A 113 -16.29 -7.49 1.07
C ILE A 113 -16.73 -8.48 2.16
N PHE A 114 -17.77 -8.17 2.93
CA PHE A 114 -18.32 -9.08 3.94
C PHE A 114 -18.89 -10.35 3.33
N THR A 115 -19.49 -10.26 2.14
CA THR A 115 -20.00 -11.43 1.43
C THR A 115 -18.85 -12.33 0.95
N ILE A 116 -17.76 -11.76 0.44
CA ILE A 116 -16.54 -12.52 0.10
C ILE A 116 -16.02 -13.26 1.34
N ALA A 117 -15.92 -12.58 2.49
CA ALA A 117 -15.46 -13.18 3.74
C ALA A 117 -16.40 -14.31 4.21
N LEU A 118 -17.72 -14.11 4.17
CA LEU A 118 -18.71 -15.12 4.52
C LEU A 118 -18.55 -16.39 3.67
N LYS A 119 -18.32 -16.23 2.37
CA LYS A 119 -18.16 -17.34 1.44
C LYS A 119 -16.81 -18.05 1.61
N GLY A 120 -15.76 -17.30 1.94
CA GLY A 120 -14.39 -17.81 2.14
C GLY A 120 -14.12 -18.46 3.49
N LEU A 121 -14.97 -18.23 4.49
CA LEU A 121 -14.78 -18.70 5.87
C LEU A 121 -14.51 -20.21 6.01
N PRO A 122 -15.22 -21.13 5.32
CA PRO A 122 -14.90 -22.55 5.38
C PRO A 122 -13.48 -22.87 4.91
N PHE A 123 -12.95 -22.14 3.93
CA PHE A 123 -11.60 -22.34 3.40
C PHE A 123 -10.54 -21.80 4.36
N GLU A 124 -10.83 -20.73 5.12
CA GLU A 124 -9.93 -20.24 6.16
C GLU A 124 -9.83 -21.23 7.33
N LEU A 125 -10.95 -21.85 7.71
CA LEU A 125 -10.95 -22.92 8.70
C LEU A 125 -10.22 -24.18 8.21
N GLU A 126 -10.35 -24.55 6.92
CA GLU A 126 -9.54 -25.61 6.30
C GLU A 126 -8.04 -25.34 6.47
N LYS A 127 -7.59 -24.10 6.20
CA LYS A 127 -6.18 -23.72 6.34
C LYS A 127 -5.69 -23.82 7.79
N ALA A 128 -6.55 -23.53 8.75
CA ALA A 128 -6.24 -23.65 10.17
C ALA A 128 -6.16 -25.13 10.64
N GLY A 129 -6.41 -26.09 9.74
CA GLY A 129 -6.28 -27.52 10.01
C GLY A 129 -7.58 -28.21 10.41
N TYR A 130 -8.71 -27.51 10.34
CA TYR A 130 -10.01 -28.13 10.53
C TYR A 130 -10.46 -28.84 9.25
N GLN A 131 -11.22 -29.93 9.39
CA GLN A 131 -11.76 -30.65 8.23
C GLN A 131 -12.97 -29.90 7.66
N PRO A 132 -12.88 -29.30 6.46
CA PRO A 132 -14.02 -28.62 5.86
C PRO A 132 -15.11 -29.63 5.51
N ARG A 133 -16.33 -29.40 6.01
CA ARG A 133 -17.51 -30.23 5.69
C ARG A 133 -18.35 -29.63 4.55
N ILE A 134 -17.71 -29.12 3.51
CA ILE A 134 -18.38 -28.59 2.31
C ILE A 134 -18.17 -29.52 1.11
N SER A 135 -19.22 -29.71 0.32
CA SER A 135 -19.16 -30.58 -0.87
C SER A 135 -18.34 -29.94 -2.00
N PRO A 136 -17.83 -30.72 -2.98
CA PRO A 136 -17.15 -30.15 -4.15
C PRO A 136 -18.01 -29.14 -4.94
N ASP A 137 -19.32 -29.38 -5.05
CA ASP A 137 -20.24 -28.48 -5.75
C ASP A 137 -20.46 -27.18 -4.97
N GLU A 138 -20.57 -27.27 -3.64
CA GLU A 138 -20.65 -26.10 -2.76
C GLU A 138 -19.35 -25.29 -2.81
N GLN A 139 -18.19 -25.96 -2.78
CA GLN A 139 -16.88 -25.32 -2.93
C GLN A 139 -16.81 -24.54 -4.23
N LYS A 140 -17.21 -25.14 -5.36
CA LYS A 140 -17.22 -24.46 -6.66
C LYS A 140 -18.14 -23.23 -6.64
N THR A 141 -19.36 -23.39 -6.15
CA THR A 141 -20.34 -22.30 -6.08
C THR A 141 -19.81 -21.11 -5.26
N ARG A 142 -19.21 -21.37 -4.10
CA ARG A 142 -18.61 -20.32 -3.26
C ARG A 142 -17.46 -19.61 -3.98
N ILE A 143 -16.58 -20.35 -4.64
CA ILE A 143 -15.45 -19.78 -5.40
C ILE A 143 -15.95 -18.90 -6.55
N ASP A 144 -16.95 -19.35 -7.31
CA ASP A 144 -17.51 -18.62 -8.44
C ASP A 144 -18.14 -17.28 -7.98
N GLU A 145 -18.92 -17.30 -6.89
CA GLU A 145 -19.51 -16.10 -6.30
C GLU A 145 -18.43 -15.15 -5.75
N MET A 146 -17.41 -15.68 -5.08
CA MET A 146 -16.28 -14.89 -4.59
C MET A 146 -15.50 -14.23 -5.73
N ASN A 147 -15.27 -14.95 -6.83
CA ASN A 147 -14.60 -14.42 -8.00
C ASN A 147 -15.42 -13.32 -8.68
N ALA A 148 -16.74 -13.46 -8.76
CA ALA A 148 -17.62 -12.42 -9.29
C ALA A 148 -17.54 -11.13 -8.45
N LEU A 149 -17.66 -11.26 -7.12
CA LEU A 149 -17.55 -10.12 -6.21
C LEU A 149 -16.16 -9.49 -6.21
N GLN A 150 -15.10 -10.29 -6.27
CA GLN A 150 -13.73 -9.76 -6.38
C GLN A 150 -13.49 -9.06 -7.71
N THR A 151 -14.09 -9.53 -8.80
CA THR A 151 -14.04 -8.84 -10.09
C THR A 151 -14.72 -7.48 -10.00
N GLN A 152 -15.88 -7.41 -9.37
CA GLN A 152 -16.61 -6.16 -9.12
C GLN A 152 -15.84 -5.17 -8.24
N GLU A 153 -15.21 -5.66 -7.16
CA GLU A 153 -14.55 -4.79 -6.17
C GLU A 153 -13.10 -4.43 -6.52
N PHE A 154 -12.33 -5.39 -7.05
CA PHE A 154 -10.87 -5.29 -7.20
C PHE A 154 -10.39 -5.36 -8.65
N GLY A 155 -11.28 -5.71 -9.59
CA GLY A 155 -10.98 -5.86 -11.00
C GLY A 155 -10.73 -7.31 -11.43
N GLU A 156 -10.50 -7.47 -12.74
CA GLU A 156 -10.31 -8.77 -13.39
C GLU A 156 -9.04 -9.49 -12.91
N ALA A 157 -8.88 -10.77 -13.28
CA ALA A 157 -7.67 -11.51 -12.98
C ALA A 157 -6.46 -10.86 -13.66
N VAL A 158 -5.24 -11.09 -13.16
CA VAL A 158 -4.05 -10.52 -13.78
C VAL A 158 -3.88 -11.05 -15.20
N SER A 159 -4.05 -12.36 -15.37
CA SER A 159 -3.98 -13.07 -16.64
C SER A 159 -5.08 -12.71 -17.64
N ASP A 160 -6.10 -11.94 -17.25
CA ASP A 160 -7.13 -11.41 -18.14
C ASP A 160 -6.80 -10.02 -18.71
N GLN A 161 -5.73 -9.38 -18.22
CA GLN A 161 -5.43 -7.96 -18.51
C GLN A 161 -4.11 -7.81 -19.29
N PRO A 162 -4.13 -7.73 -20.64
CA PRO A 162 -2.91 -7.78 -21.47
C PRO A 162 -1.84 -6.75 -21.07
N LYS A 163 -2.25 -5.50 -20.83
CA LYS A 163 -1.35 -4.41 -20.42
C LYS A 163 -0.70 -4.70 -19.06
N LEU A 164 -1.46 -5.23 -18.11
CA LEU A 164 -0.96 -5.59 -16.79
C LEU A 164 0.00 -6.78 -16.88
N VAL A 165 -0.35 -7.79 -17.67
CA VAL A 165 0.51 -8.96 -17.91
C VAL A 165 1.88 -8.56 -18.47
N GLU A 166 1.91 -7.67 -19.49
CA GLU A 166 3.16 -7.16 -20.04
C GLU A 166 4.04 -6.51 -18.96
N GLN A 167 3.44 -5.68 -18.10
CA GLN A 167 4.14 -5.00 -17.01
C GLN A 167 4.61 -5.98 -15.92
N VAL A 168 3.85 -7.02 -15.62
CA VAL A 168 4.24 -8.07 -14.66
C VAL A 168 5.43 -8.86 -15.19
N PHE A 169 5.41 -9.30 -16.45
CA PHE A 169 6.56 -9.97 -17.06
C PHE A 169 7.80 -9.07 -17.09
N TYR A 170 7.62 -7.80 -17.43
CA TYR A 170 8.68 -6.79 -17.36
C TYR A 170 9.28 -6.70 -15.94
N SER A 171 8.44 -6.64 -14.90
CA SER A 171 8.87 -6.58 -13.50
C SER A 171 9.64 -7.85 -13.07
N ILE A 172 9.18 -9.04 -13.47
CA ILE A 172 9.87 -10.31 -13.20
C ILE A 172 11.28 -10.29 -13.82
N ARG A 173 11.39 -9.94 -15.11
CA ARG A 173 12.68 -9.88 -15.81
C ARG A 173 13.64 -8.88 -15.18
N LYS A 174 13.15 -7.68 -14.82
CA LYS A 174 13.95 -6.66 -14.14
C LYS A 174 14.50 -7.17 -12.81
N ARG A 175 13.66 -7.80 -11.99
CA ARG A 175 14.08 -8.39 -10.72
C ARG A 175 15.12 -9.47 -10.95
N PHE A 176 14.93 -10.33 -11.95
CA PHE A 176 15.89 -11.37 -12.31
C PHE A 176 17.27 -10.77 -12.60
N ALA A 177 17.34 -9.77 -13.48
CA ALA A 177 18.58 -9.09 -13.83
C ALA A 177 19.31 -8.49 -12.60
N SER A 178 18.57 -7.88 -11.68
CA SER A 178 19.12 -7.23 -10.48
C SER A 178 19.45 -8.19 -9.32
N GLY A 179 18.74 -9.32 -9.22
CA GLY A 179 18.73 -10.20 -8.05
C GLY A 179 19.34 -11.57 -8.27
N GLN A 180 19.69 -11.94 -9.51
CA GLN A 180 20.19 -13.27 -9.87
C GLN A 180 21.41 -13.74 -9.06
N LYS A 181 22.19 -12.82 -8.46
CA LYS A 181 23.31 -13.14 -7.56
C LYS A 181 22.88 -13.91 -6.30
N ASN A 182 21.60 -13.83 -5.92
CA ASN A 182 21.04 -14.49 -4.75
C ASN A 182 20.55 -15.92 -5.05
N LEU A 183 20.62 -16.35 -6.32
CA LEU A 183 20.14 -17.64 -6.78
C LEU A 183 21.31 -18.53 -7.21
N SER A 184 21.22 -19.83 -6.93
CA SER A 184 22.08 -20.84 -7.56
C SER A 184 21.76 -20.97 -9.06
N ASP A 185 22.66 -21.59 -9.83
CA ASP A 185 22.40 -21.80 -11.26
C ASP A 185 21.20 -22.72 -11.52
N GLU A 186 20.92 -23.67 -10.61
CA GLU A 186 19.70 -24.46 -10.66
C GLU A 186 18.46 -23.62 -10.38
N GLU A 187 18.49 -22.81 -9.32
CA GLU A 187 17.37 -21.91 -8.98
C GLU A 187 17.08 -20.91 -10.12
N LYS A 188 18.11 -20.46 -10.85
CA LYS A 188 17.95 -19.63 -12.06
C LYS A 188 17.26 -20.38 -13.19
N ARG A 189 17.64 -21.64 -13.44
CA ARG A 189 16.99 -22.49 -14.46
C ARG A 189 15.52 -22.72 -14.12
N GLU A 190 15.22 -23.12 -12.89
CA GLU A 190 13.84 -23.34 -12.44
C GLU A 190 12.97 -22.08 -12.58
N LEU A 191 13.50 -20.91 -12.18
CA LEU A 191 12.78 -19.65 -12.31
C LEU A 191 12.54 -19.28 -13.78
N GLN A 192 13.49 -19.58 -14.66
CA GLN A 192 13.36 -19.40 -16.10
C GLN A 192 12.28 -20.33 -16.67
N GLU A 193 12.25 -21.60 -16.28
CA GLU A 193 11.23 -22.56 -16.69
C GLU A 193 9.81 -22.12 -16.27
N HIS A 194 9.65 -21.66 -15.02
CA HIS A 194 8.37 -21.11 -14.57
C HIS A 194 7.95 -19.88 -15.37
N TYR A 195 8.90 -18.98 -15.66
CA TYR A 195 8.65 -17.81 -16.49
C TYR A 195 8.18 -18.21 -17.90
N ASP A 196 8.85 -19.16 -18.54
CA ASP A 196 8.55 -19.59 -19.90
C ASP A 196 7.19 -20.29 -19.98
N GLU A 197 6.85 -21.13 -18.99
CA GLU A 197 5.51 -21.74 -18.91
C GLU A 197 4.40 -20.69 -18.76
N MET A 198 4.58 -19.71 -17.86
CA MET A 198 3.62 -18.60 -17.72
C MET A 198 3.50 -17.80 -19.02
N ARG A 199 4.62 -17.50 -19.68
CA ARG A 199 4.66 -16.76 -20.95
C ARG A 199 3.93 -17.51 -22.05
N GLU A 200 4.15 -18.81 -22.17
CA GLU A 200 3.47 -19.65 -23.17
C GLU A 200 1.96 -19.61 -22.98
N LYS A 201 1.46 -19.83 -21.75
CA LYS A 201 0.02 -19.78 -21.43
C LYS A 201 -0.59 -18.41 -21.74
N ILE A 202 0.14 -17.33 -21.49
CA ILE A 202 -0.32 -15.98 -21.82
C ILE A 202 -0.34 -15.76 -23.33
N LEU A 203 0.68 -16.20 -24.08
CA LEU A 203 0.71 -16.02 -25.54
C LEU A 203 -0.34 -16.88 -26.25
N GLN A 204 -0.73 -18.02 -25.68
CA GLN A 204 -1.89 -18.78 -26.15
C GLN A 204 -3.19 -17.98 -26.02
N LYS A 205 -3.31 -17.18 -24.95
CA LYS A 205 -4.49 -16.35 -24.68
C LYS A 205 -4.47 -15.02 -25.44
N PHE A 206 -3.29 -14.41 -25.59
CA PHE A 206 -3.05 -13.14 -26.27
C PHE A 206 -1.90 -13.27 -27.27
N PRO A 207 -2.15 -13.82 -28.48
CA PRO A 207 -1.10 -14.08 -29.47
C PRO A 207 -0.32 -12.84 -29.92
N ASP A 208 -0.97 -11.68 -29.91
CA ASP A 208 -0.38 -10.41 -30.33
C ASP A 208 0.37 -9.67 -29.21
N LEU A 209 0.37 -10.21 -27.98
CA LEU A 209 1.02 -9.56 -26.84
C LEU A 209 2.54 -9.61 -26.99
N ARG A 210 3.18 -8.44 -26.92
CA ARG A 210 4.64 -8.32 -27.03
C ARG A 210 5.29 -8.35 -25.66
N ILE A 211 5.75 -9.52 -25.24
CA ILE A 211 6.54 -9.67 -24.02
C ILE A 211 8.03 -9.56 -24.38
N LYS A 212 8.68 -8.51 -23.89
CA LYS A 212 10.11 -8.26 -24.12
C LYS A 212 10.99 -9.38 -23.56
N ASP A 213 12.08 -9.68 -24.26
CA ASP A 213 13.03 -10.71 -23.86
C ASP A 213 14.11 -10.16 -22.93
N LEU A 214 14.78 -11.06 -22.18
CA LEU A 214 15.86 -10.71 -21.24
C LEU A 214 16.95 -9.84 -21.87
N SER A 215 17.27 -10.07 -23.15
CA SER A 215 18.28 -9.31 -23.89
C SER A 215 17.92 -7.85 -24.09
N ASP A 216 16.64 -7.51 -24.00
CA ASP A 216 16.14 -6.15 -24.20
C ASP A 216 16.30 -5.28 -22.94
N PHE A 217 16.67 -5.90 -21.81
CA PHE A 217 16.83 -5.21 -20.54
C PHE A 217 18.28 -4.78 -20.33
N LYS A 218 18.52 -3.48 -20.48
CA LYS A 218 19.71 -2.84 -19.93
C LYS A 218 19.44 -2.49 -18.47
N ALA A 219 20.42 -2.72 -17.59
CA ALA A 219 20.36 -2.21 -16.22
C ALA A 219 20.06 -0.70 -16.29
N ASP A 220 18.95 -0.29 -15.69
CA ASP A 220 18.46 1.07 -15.77
C ASP A 220 19.55 2.06 -15.36
N SER A 221 19.92 2.94 -16.30
CA SER A 221 20.71 4.13 -16.00
C SER A 221 19.83 5.29 -15.53
N THR A 222 18.55 5.03 -15.21
CA THR A 222 17.61 6.06 -14.78
C THR A 222 18.15 6.78 -13.57
N ARG A 223 18.16 8.12 -13.68
CA ARG A 223 18.39 9.06 -12.60
C ARG A 223 17.64 8.59 -11.34
N ASN A 224 18.37 8.06 -10.37
CA ASN A 224 17.84 7.73 -9.06
C ASN A 224 18.32 8.78 -8.07
N ASP A 225 17.49 9.80 -7.87
CA ASP A 225 17.81 10.94 -7.03
C ASP A 225 18.06 10.57 -5.55
N LEU A 226 17.69 9.35 -5.16
CA LEU A 226 17.80 8.82 -3.80
C LEU A 226 19.04 7.95 -3.56
N GLN A 227 19.74 7.50 -4.61
CA GLN A 227 20.82 6.50 -4.47
C GLN A 227 21.95 6.95 -3.53
N ASN A 228 22.40 8.21 -3.67
CA ASN A 228 23.46 8.74 -2.80
C ASN A 228 22.97 9.05 -1.37
N LEU A 229 21.65 9.02 -1.14
CA LEU A 229 21.05 9.29 0.17
C LEU A 229 20.86 8.01 0.99
N SER A 230 20.96 6.81 0.38
CA SER A 230 20.77 5.54 1.09
C SER A 230 21.87 5.22 2.10
N GLU A 231 23.05 5.83 1.91
CA GLU A 231 24.21 5.70 2.80
C GLU A 231 24.11 6.56 4.05
N ILE A 232 23.30 7.62 4.03
CA ILE A 232 23.10 8.51 5.18
C ILE A 232 22.14 7.82 6.15
N LYS A 233 22.68 7.28 7.25
CA LYS A 233 21.89 6.65 8.32
C LYS A 233 21.48 7.67 9.37
N ILE A 234 20.19 7.70 9.69
CA ILE A 234 19.58 8.55 10.69
C ILE A 234 19.02 7.67 11.79
N SER A 235 19.36 7.96 13.05
CA SER A 235 18.88 7.21 14.21
C SER A 235 17.38 7.41 14.45
N GLN A 236 16.75 6.46 15.13
CA GLN A 236 15.33 6.50 15.52
C GLN A 236 14.93 7.79 16.20
N GLU A 237 15.70 8.24 17.18
CA GLU A 237 15.44 9.52 17.84
C GLU A 237 15.37 10.69 16.85
N ASN A 238 16.25 10.73 15.85
CA ASN A 238 16.33 11.83 14.90
C ASN A 238 15.27 11.73 13.81
N TYR A 239 14.99 10.55 13.27
CA TYR A 239 13.95 10.43 12.24
C TYR A 239 12.54 10.57 12.82
N VAL A 240 12.32 10.19 14.09
CA VAL A 240 11.07 10.50 14.81
C VAL A 240 10.86 12.01 14.88
N LYS A 241 11.88 12.77 15.30
CA LYS A 241 11.84 14.25 15.30
C LYS A 241 11.59 14.83 13.91
N ILE A 242 12.17 14.24 12.86
CA ILE A 242 11.89 14.66 11.47
C ILE A 242 10.40 14.46 11.15
N PHE A 243 9.83 13.30 11.47
CA PHE A 243 8.40 13.04 11.24
C PHE A 243 7.50 13.98 12.05
N GLU A 244 7.83 14.28 13.32
CA GLU A 244 7.12 15.27 14.13
C GLU A 244 7.13 16.65 13.45
N LEU A 245 8.30 17.12 13.04
CA LEU A 245 8.44 18.41 12.35
C LEU A 245 7.64 18.47 11.05
N VAL A 246 7.59 17.36 10.30
CA VAL A 246 6.80 17.25 9.07
C VAL A 246 5.30 17.32 9.37
N LEU A 247 4.80 16.57 10.37
CA LEU A 247 3.40 16.63 10.80
C LEU A 247 3.01 18.06 11.16
N GLU A 248 3.87 18.77 11.89
CA GLU A 248 3.61 20.14 12.27
C GLU A 248 3.70 21.16 11.11
N ILE A 249 4.50 20.89 10.07
CA ILE A 249 4.53 21.74 8.86
C ILE A 249 3.25 21.54 8.03
N LEU A 250 2.74 20.31 7.99
CA LEU A 250 1.56 19.93 7.23
C LEU A 250 0.23 20.12 8.00
N ASP A 251 0.27 20.63 9.24
CA ASP A 251 -0.89 20.76 10.13
C ASP A 251 -1.71 19.44 10.29
N LEU A 252 -0.97 18.33 10.41
CA LEU A 252 -1.53 16.99 10.55
C LEU A 252 -1.65 16.60 12.04
N PRO A 253 -2.81 16.09 12.49
CA PRO A 253 -3.07 15.85 13.90
C PRO A 253 -2.49 14.53 14.44
N GLN A 254 -1.91 13.70 13.59
CA GLN A 254 -1.39 12.39 14.01
C GLN A 254 -0.27 12.56 15.02
N ARG A 255 -0.22 11.66 16.00
CA ARG A 255 0.90 11.55 16.95
C ARG A 255 1.84 10.41 16.56
N ILE A 256 3.11 10.46 16.96
CA ILE A 256 4.03 9.36 16.74
C ILE A 256 4.10 8.48 17.99
N GLU A 257 4.06 7.17 17.79
CA GLU A 257 4.22 6.18 18.87
C GLU A 257 5.31 5.18 18.52
N VAL A 258 6.37 5.14 19.33
CA VAL A 258 7.44 4.15 19.22
C VAL A 258 7.17 3.02 20.20
N SER A 259 7.01 1.79 19.70
CA SER A 259 6.62 0.65 20.54
C SER A 259 7.06 -0.69 19.95
N GLU A 260 7.28 -1.67 20.82
CA GLU A 260 7.59 -3.07 20.46
C GLU A 260 6.36 -3.81 19.89
N LYS A 261 5.15 -3.25 20.03
CA LYS A 261 3.92 -3.85 19.47
C LYS A 261 3.85 -3.80 17.95
N TYR A 262 4.62 -2.92 17.32
CA TYR A 262 4.61 -2.74 15.87
C TYR A 262 5.73 -3.56 15.23
N SER A 263 5.40 -4.31 14.19
CA SER A 263 6.38 -5.06 13.37
C SER A 263 6.90 -4.27 12.18
N SER A 264 6.16 -3.24 11.77
CA SER A 264 6.51 -2.30 10.70
C SER A 264 5.97 -0.91 10.98
N ILE A 265 6.44 0.10 10.23
CA ILE A 265 5.85 1.43 10.29
C ILE A 265 4.41 1.34 9.77
N PHE A 266 3.47 1.88 10.53
CA PHE A 266 2.03 1.73 10.30
C PHE A 266 1.33 3.09 10.38
N ASP A 267 0.53 3.43 9.37
CA ASP A 267 -0.33 4.61 9.38
C ASP A 267 -1.70 4.28 10.02
N GLY A 268 -1.90 4.79 11.23
CA GLY A 268 -3.17 4.74 11.93
C GLY A 268 -3.97 6.01 11.70
N ALA A 269 -5.29 5.94 11.90
CA ALA A 269 -6.16 7.12 11.74
C ALA A 269 -5.68 8.35 12.53
N ASN A 270 -5.15 8.14 13.74
CA ASN A 270 -4.71 9.20 14.66
C ASN A 270 -3.24 9.09 15.06
N LEU A 271 -2.48 8.14 14.52
CA LEU A 271 -1.08 7.94 14.91
C LEU A 271 -0.24 7.33 13.80
N LEU A 272 1.07 7.61 13.81
CA LEU A 272 2.08 6.88 13.07
C LEU A 272 2.81 5.94 14.05
N GLY A 273 2.65 4.63 13.87
CA GLY A 273 3.30 3.61 14.69
C GLY A 273 4.69 3.30 14.16
N ILE A 274 5.70 3.30 15.02
CA ILE A 274 7.09 3.02 14.67
C ILE A 274 7.60 1.85 15.52
N PRO A 275 8.12 0.78 14.91
CA PRO A 275 8.68 -0.35 15.63
C PRO A 275 9.88 0.03 16.49
N LYS A 276 9.92 -0.51 17.71
CA LYS A 276 11.10 -0.45 18.57
C LYS A 276 11.88 -1.77 18.48
N ASN A 277 12.66 -1.93 17.42
CA ASN A 277 13.54 -3.09 17.24
C ASN A 277 14.80 -2.69 16.43
N GLN A 278 15.74 -3.63 16.28
CA GLN A 278 17.04 -3.40 15.65
C GLN A 278 16.93 -2.93 14.18
N ASP A 279 15.95 -3.44 13.43
CA ASP A 279 15.76 -3.10 12.01
C ASP A 279 15.34 -1.64 11.82
N TYR A 280 14.77 -1.02 12.85
CA TYR A 280 14.32 0.37 12.84
C TYR A 280 15.19 1.30 13.70
N GLU A 281 16.27 0.82 14.30
CA GLU A 281 17.17 1.67 15.08
C GLU A 281 17.78 2.80 14.22
N ASN A 282 18.05 2.49 12.95
CA ASN A 282 18.55 3.45 11.97
C ASN A 282 17.86 3.26 10.61
N LEU A 283 17.31 4.34 10.06
CA LEU A 283 16.79 4.35 8.69
C LEU A 283 17.72 5.15 7.78
N SER A 284 17.79 4.78 6.50
CA SER A 284 18.46 5.65 5.53
C SER A 284 17.63 6.90 5.28
N LEU A 285 18.30 8.00 4.94
CA LEU A 285 17.62 9.24 4.53
C LEU A 285 16.68 8.98 3.35
N SER A 286 17.09 8.18 2.36
CA SER A 286 16.22 7.79 1.25
C SER A 286 14.89 7.20 1.74
N ARG A 287 14.95 6.25 2.69
CA ARG A 287 13.76 5.58 3.23
C ARG A 287 12.88 6.54 4.02
N ILE A 288 13.48 7.46 4.77
CA ILE A 288 12.74 8.49 5.52
C ILE A 288 11.97 9.40 4.55
N LEU A 289 12.60 9.83 3.45
CA LEU A 289 11.93 10.68 2.47
C LEU A 289 10.81 9.94 1.71
N GLU A 290 11.01 8.65 1.39
CA GLU A 290 9.95 7.80 0.83
C GLU A 290 8.77 7.67 1.79
N LEU A 291 9.03 7.40 3.08
CA LEU A 291 8.00 7.28 4.11
C LEU A 291 7.22 8.59 4.31
N ILE A 292 7.91 9.75 4.30
CA ILE A 292 7.21 11.04 4.36
C ILE A 292 6.27 11.15 3.16
N ARG A 293 6.75 10.82 1.96
CA ARG A 293 5.94 10.96 0.74
C ARG A 293 4.74 10.03 0.74
N HIS A 294 4.93 8.78 1.15
CA HIS A 294 3.93 7.72 1.15
C HIS A 294 2.89 7.95 2.26
N GLU A 295 3.30 7.85 3.52
CA GLU A 295 2.39 7.80 4.67
C GLU A 295 1.67 9.14 4.89
N PHE A 296 2.37 10.25 4.70
CA PHE A 296 1.78 11.56 4.94
C PHE A 296 0.86 11.98 3.79
N GLY A 297 1.02 11.39 2.60
CA GLY A 297 0.02 11.48 1.54
C GLY A 297 -1.35 10.98 1.99
N HIS A 298 -1.37 9.84 2.70
CA HIS A 298 -2.60 9.29 3.29
C HIS A 298 -3.20 10.20 4.36
N TYR A 299 -2.37 10.83 5.19
CA TYR A 299 -2.85 11.79 6.20
C TYR A 299 -3.37 13.09 5.61
N ILE A 300 -2.78 13.59 4.53
CA ILE A 300 -3.31 14.74 3.79
C ILE A 300 -4.71 14.43 3.27
N ASN A 301 -4.91 13.27 2.63
CA ASN A 301 -6.23 12.83 2.19
C ASN A 301 -7.21 12.61 3.36
N GLN A 302 -6.74 12.06 4.48
CA GLN A 302 -7.54 11.93 5.70
C GLN A 302 -8.05 13.29 6.19
N LYS A 303 -7.15 14.27 6.33
CA LYS A 303 -7.46 15.64 6.75
C LYS A 303 -8.42 16.32 5.78
N ASN A 304 -8.20 16.18 4.47
CA ASN A 304 -9.10 16.76 3.47
C ASN A 304 -10.49 16.09 3.49
N SER A 305 -10.57 14.79 3.80
CA SER A 305 -11.87 14.12 4.03
C SER A 305 -12.59 14.70 5.25
N GLU A 306 -11.88 15.01 6.31
CA GLU A 306 -12.46 15.65 7.51
C GLU A 306 -12.97 17.07 7.20
N ILE A 307 -12.23 17.83 6.39
CA ILE A 307 -12.60 19.20 6.00
C ILE A 307 -13.80 19.22 5.05
N PHE A 308 -13.79 18.39 4.00
CA PHE A 308 -14.73 18.51 2.88
C PHE A 308 -15.83 17.44 2.85
N LEU A 309 -15.60 16.30 3.50
CA LEU A 309 -16.46 15.11 3.42
C LEU A 309 -16.95 14.64 4.79
N HIS A 310 -16.83 15.47 5.83
CA HIS A 310 -17.20 15.13 7.21
C HIS A 310 -16.54 13.83 7.72
N GLY A 311 -15.34 13.52 7.24
CA GLY A 311 -14.57 12.32 7.60
C GLY A 311 -15.03 11.03 6.93
N VAL A 312 -15.96 11.11 5.97
CA VAL A 312 -16.37 9.97 5.13
C VAL A 312 -15.21 9.53 4.24
N ARG A 313 -15.01 8.21 4.15
CA ARG A 313 -14.08 7.57 3.22
C ARG A 313 -14.91 6.88 2.14
N GLY A 314 -14.81 7.33 0.90
CA GLY A 314 -15.52 6.81 -0.27
C GLY A 314 -15.14 5.37 -0.62
N ALA A 315 -15.98 4.69 -1.39
CA ALA A 315 -15.69 3.35 -1.88
C ALA A 315 -14.42 3.37 -2.75
N LYS A 316 -13.67 2.27 -2.74
CA LYS A 316 -12.45 2.12 -3.58
C LYS A 316 -11.42 3.24 -3.39
N ASN A 317 -11.44 3.96 -2.26
CA ASN A 317 -10.47 5.01 -1.97
C ASN A 317 -9.04 4.45 -1.87
N VAL A 318 -8.87 3.25 -1.31
CA VAL A 318 -7.55 2.60 -1.12
C VAL A 318 -6.79 2.48 -2.43
N GLU A 319 -7.47 2.09 -3.51
CA GLU A 319 -6.89 2.02 -4.85
C GLU A 319 -6.27 3.38 -5.26
N LYS A 320 -6.99 4.48 -5.08
CA LYS A 320 -6.46 5.83 -5.36
C LYS A 320 -5.30 6.17 -4.41
N GLU A 321 -5.48 5.97 -3.11
CA GLU A 321 -4.51 6.33 -2.07
C GLU A 321 -3.15 5.68 -2.34
N GLU A 322 -3.15 4.36 -2.52
CA GLU A 322 -1.95 3.57 -2.76
C GLU A 322 -1.33 3.86 -4.13
N GLY A 323 -2.19 4.02 -5.16
CA GLY A 323 -1.74 4.43 -6.48
C GLY A 323 -1.03 5.78 -6.47
N LEU A 324 -1.53 6.74 -5.68
CA LEU A 324 -0.93 8.05 -5.49
C LEU A 324 0.38 7.97 -4.69
N ALA A 325 0.43 7.13 -3.66
CA ALA A 325 1.65 6.89 -2.89
C ALA A 325 2.76 6.31 -3.78
N MET A 326 2.47 5.25 -4.54
CA MET A 326 3.40 4.64 -5.51
C MET A 326 3.83 5.61 -6.61
N LEU A 327 2.90 6.44 -7.12
CA LEU A 327 3.22 7.49 -8.09
C LEU A 327 4.26 8.44 -7.49
N THR A 328 3.98 8.96 -6.30
CA THR A 328 4.77 10.03 -5.70
C THR A 328 6.12 9.56 -5.19
N GLU A 329 6.26 8.29 -4.77
CA GLU A 329 7.57 7.65 -4.55
C GLU A 329 8.40 7.58 -5.84
N GLY A 330 7.77 7.14 -6.94
CA GLY A 330 8.42 7.08 -8.26
C GLY A 330 8.89 8.45 -8.72
N LEU A 331 8.04 9.46 -8.56
CA LEU A 331 8.40 10.85 -8.85
C LEU A 331 9.51 11.34 -7.92
N LEU A 332 9.46 11.01 -6.62
CA LEU A 332 10.51 11.37 -5.66
C LEU A 332 11.89 10.88 -6.13
N ALA A 333 11.96 9.66 -6.65
CA ALA A 333 13.16 9.07 -7.22
C ALA A 333 13.65 9.75 -8.53
N GLY A 334 12.85 10.64 -9.13
CA GLY A 334 13.18 11.37 -10.35
C GLY A 334 12.69 10.70 -11.64
N LYS A 335 11.79 9.72 -11.54
CA LYS A 335 11.24 8.99 -12.68
C LYS A 335 10.10 9.77 -13.34
N LYS A 336 9.92 9.56 -14.65
CA LYS A 336 8.75 10.06 -15.41
C LYS A 336 7.55 9.12 -15.31
N LEU A 337 6.34 9.59 -15.61
CA LEU A 337 5.11 8.78 -15.56
C LEU A 337 5.23 7.42 -16.26
N ASP A 338 5.70 7.38 -17.51
CA ASP A 338 5.82 6.12 -18.27
C ASP A 338 6.82 5.15 -17.62
N GLU A 339 7.89 5.69 -17.04
CA GLU A 339 8.83 4.90 -16.27
C GLU A 339 8.15 4.37 -14.99
N ILE A 340 7.42 5.20 -14.24
CA ILE A 340 6.73 4.75 -13.03
C ILE A 340 5.72 3.65 -13.37
N GLU A 341 4.92 3.84 -14.42
CA GLU A 341 3.90 2.88 -14.85
C GLU A 341 4.51 1.51 -15.20
N MET A 342 5.64 1.50 -15.92
CA MET A 342 6.31 0.27 -16.32
C MET A 342 7.08 -0.40 -15.17
N HIS A 343 7.66 0.38 -14.26
CA HIS A 343 8.66 -0.13 -13.30
C HIS A 343 8.12 -0.38 -11.89
N SER A 344 6.92 0.10 -11.55
CA SER A 344 6.40 0.06 -10.17
C SER A 344 5.46 -1.12 -9.91
N ARG A 345 5.32 -2.09 -10.81
CA ARG A 345 4.48 -3.28 -10.54
C ARG A 345 5.06 -4.15 -9.42
N GLY A 346 4.20 -4.43 -8.45
CA GLY A 346 4.52 -4.99 -7.16
C GLY A 346 4.86 -6.47 -7.19
N ILE A 347 5.21 -7.00 -6.02
CA ILE A 347 5.40 -8.43 -5.84
C ILE A 347 4.04 -9.13 -5.92
N SER A 348 2.98 -8.48 -5.49
CA SER A 348 1.62 -9.02 -5.43
C SER A 348 1.09 -9.49 -6.79
N GLU A 349 1.19 -8.67 -7.84
CA GLU A 349 0.72 -9.04 -9.18
C GLU A 349 1.54 -10.18 -9.79
N THR A 350 2.84 -10.24 -9.51
CA THR A 350 3.68 -11.40 -9.88
C THR A 350 3.19 -12.68 -9.20
N ARG A 351 2.87 -12.61 -7.90
CA ARG A 351 2.38 -13.77 -7.14
C ARG A 351 1.05 -14.26 -7.68
N MET A 352 0.12 -13.35 -7.98
CA MET A 352 -1.19 -13.68 -8.53
C MET A 352 -1.08 -14.26 -9.92
N LEU A 353 -0.32 -13.64 -10.83
CA LEU A 353 -0.12 -14.20 -12.18
C LEU A 353 0.45 -15.62 -12.12
N SER A 354 1.41 -15.88 -11.22
CA SER A 354 1.96 -17.22 -11.05
C SER A 354 0.98 -18.23 -10.48
N GLU A 355 0.03 -17.80 -9.65
CA GLU A 355 -1.03 -18.68 -9.15
C GLU A 355 -2.04 -19.02 -10.24
N GLU A 356 -2.47 -18.01 -10.98
CA GLU A 356 -3.46 -18.14 -12.05
C GLU A 356 -2.96 -19.05 -13.19
N LEU A 357 -1.64 -19.15 -13.37
CA LEU A 357 -1.04 -19.84 -14.50
C LEU A 357 -0.27 -21.12 -14.13
N LEU A 358 0.30 -21.25 -12.94
CA LEU A 358 1.13 -22.41 -12.59
C LEU A 358 0.37 -23.41 -11.70
N PRO A 359 0.61 -24.72 -11.87
CA PRO A 359 0.17 -25.71 -10.89
C PRO A 359 0.70 -25.40 -9.48
N VAL A 360 -0.07 -25.73 -8.46
CA VAL A 360 0.17 -25.39 -7.04
C VAL A 360 1.63 -25.63 -6.58
N GLN A 361 2.24 -26.75 -6.97
CA GLN A 361 3.61 -27.08 -6.59
C GLN A 361 4.63 -26.13 -7.23
N LYS A 362 4.47 -25.83 -8.52
CA LYS A 362 5.31 -24.87 -9.24
C LYS A 362 5.07 -23.45 -8.75
N TRP A 363 3.83 -23.09 -8.44
CA TRP A 363 3.51 -21.79 -7.84
C TRP A 363 4.23 -21.61 -6.50
N LYS A 364 4.12 -22.58 -5.58
CA LYS A 364 4.83 -22.55 -4.29
C LYS A 364 6.34 -22.41 -4.47
N ARG A 365 6.92 -23.16 -5.42
CA ARG A 365 8.35 -23.05 -5.73
C ARG A 365 8.70 -21.68 -6.35
N ASN A 366 7.87 -21.15 -7.22
CA ASN A 366 8.05 -19.83 -7.82
C ASN A 366 8.03 -18.71 -6.76
N LEU A 367 7.12 -18.77 -5.78
CA LEU A 367 7.12 -17.83 -4.65
C LEU A 367 8.44 -17.83 -3.89
N TYR A 368 8.97 -19.02 -3.60
CA TYR A 368 10.26 -19.19 -2.93
C TYR A 368 11.41 -18.57 -3.74
N LEU A 369 11.47 -18.88 -5.04
CA LEU A 369 12.50 -18.36 -5.94
C LEU A 369 12.42 -16.83 -6.04
N MET A 370 11.21 -16.25 -6.10
CA MET A 370 11.02 -14.80 -6.13
C MET A 370 11.43 -14.12 -4.80
N GLN A 371 11.24 -14.76 -3.65
CA GLN A 371 11.76 -14.25 -2.37
C GLN A 371 13.29 -14.26 -2.32
N ARG A 372 13.88 -15.39 -2.71
CA ARG A 372 15.33 -15.58 -2.77
C ARG A 372 15.97 -14.55 -3.70
N LEU A 373 15.35 -14.31 -4.86
CA LEU A 373 15.76 -13.28 -5.80
C LEU A 373 15.80 -11.89 -5.15
N ALA A 374 14.82 -11.58 -4.31
CA ALA A 374 14.76 -10.34 -3.52
C ALA A 374 15.71 -10.32 -2.31
N GLY A 375 16.48 -11.38 -2.06
CA GLY A 375 17.37 -11.51 -0.90
C GLY A 375 16.64 -11.70 0.43
N LYS A 376 15.36 -12.11 0.39
CA LYS A 376 14.53 -12.30 1.58
C LYS A 376 14.54 -13.75 2.04
N THR A 377 14.37 -13.95 3.34
CA THR A 377 14.32 -15.28 4.00
C THR A 377 13.02 -15.52 4.77
N ASP A 378 11.96 -14.76 4.49
CA ASP A 378 10.67 -14.93 5.18
C ASP A 378 10.09 -16.33 4.97
N SER A 379 9.22 -16.78 5.89
CA SER A 379 8.49 -18.06 5.78
C SER A 379 7.70 -18.15 4.47
N LEU A 380 8.06 -19.14 3.63
CA LEU A 380 7.36 -19.47 2.39
C LEU A 380 5.89 -19.83 2.65
N GLU A 381 5.65 -20.56 3.75
CA GLU A 381 4.32 -21.01 4.13
C GLU A 381 3.42 -19.83 4.52
N GLY A 382 3.96 -18.87 5.27
CA GLY A 382 3.24 -17.64 5.61
C GLY A 382 2.88 -16.82 4.38
N LEU A 383 3.76 -16.72 3.39
CA LEU A 383 3.47 -16.03 2.13
C LEU A 383 2.42 -16.73 1.28
N PHE A 384 2.51 -18.06 1.18
CA PHE A 384 1.56 -18.86 0.42
C PHE A 384 0.15 -18.78 1.01
N ARG A 385 0.04 -18.81 2.35
CA ARG A 385 -1.22 -18.60 3.08
C ARG A 385 -1.78 -17.20 2.88
N ARG A 386 -0.93 -16.17 2.92
CA ARG A 386 -1.35 -14.79 2.62
C ARG A 386 -1.92 -14.64 1.22
N ALA A 387 -1.31 -15.29 0.22
CA ALA A 387 -1.77 -15.19 -1.17
C ALA A 387 -3.08 -15.96 -1.42
N SER A 388 -3.23 -17.14 -0.83
CA SER A 388 -4.42 -18.00 -1.00
C SER A 388 -5.61 -17.60 -0.13
N ARG A 389 -5.46 -16.59 0.73
CA ARG A 389 -6.46 -16.02 1.64
C ARG A 389 -7.87 -15.92 1.05
N ASN A 390 -8.87 -16.30 1.86
CA ASN A 390 -10.27 -16.51 1.53
C ASN A 390 -10.56 -17.57 0.45
N PHE A 391 -9.55 -18.18 -0.17
CA PHE A 391 -9.70 -19.26 -1.14
C PHE A 391 -9.12 -20.58 -0.63
N PRO A 392 -9.52 -21.72 -1.20
CA PRO A 392 -8.79 -22.96 -0.99
C PRO A 392 -7.36 -22.83 -1.50
N PHE A 393 -6.43 -23.59 -0.90
CA PHE A 393 -5.06 -23.64 -1.38
C PHE A 393 -5.00 -24.03 -2.87
N GLY A 394 -4.42 -23.14 -3.68
CA GLY A 394 -4.15 -23.41 -5.10
C GLY A 394 -5.38 -23.42 -6.02
N LYS A 395 -6.46 -22.75 -5.61
CA LYS A 395 -7.70 -22.60 -6.41
C LYS A 395 -8.22 -21.15 -6.43
N GLY A 396 -7.32 -20.16 -6.28
CA GLY A 396 -7.66 -18.75 -6.29
C GLY A 396 -6.76 -17.89 -5.40
N VAL A 397 -6.77 -16.59 -5.65
CA VAL A 397 -6.04 -15.56 -4.91
C VAL A 397 -6.94 -14.38 -4.57
N GLN A 398 -6.71 -13.82 -3.39
CA GLN A 398 -7.36 -12.57 -3.00
C GLN A 398 -6.86 -11.41 -3.86
N ARG A 399 -7.75 -10.82 -4.67
CA ARG A 399 -7.41 -9.70 -5.56
C ARG A 399 -7.31 -8.34 -4.88
N LYS A 400 -7.53 -8.24 -3.55
CA LYS A 400 -7.34 -6.97 -2.79
C LYS A 400 -5.98 -6.34 -3.11
N ASP A 401 -4.91 -7.14 -3.18
CA ASP A 401 -3.57 -6.62 -3.44
C ASP A 401 -3.35 -6.17 -4.90
N LEU A 402 -4.32 -6.35 -5.81
CA LEU A 402 -4.32 -5.71 -7.13
C LEU A 402 -4.68 -4.24 -7.04
N GLN A 403 -5.38 -3.80 -5.99
CA GLN A 403 -5.80 -2.40 -5.85
C GLN A 403 -4.62 -1.43 -5.84
N TYR A 404 -3.47 -1.82 -5.28
CA TYR A 404 -2.25 -1.00 -5.29
C TYR A 404 -1.79 -0.72 -6.73
N GLY A 405 -1.58 -1.78 -7.49
CA GLY A 405 -1.12 -1.67 -8.87
C GLY A 405 -2.16 -1.02 -9.79
N ASN A 406 -3.41 -1.49 -9.74
CA ASN A 406 -4.51 -0.94 -10.54
C ASN A 406 -4.68 0.55 -10.24
N GLY A 407 -4.57 0.92 -8.97
CA GLY A 407 -4.54 2.28 -8.49
C GLY A 407 -3.50 3.13 -9.16
N LEU A 408 -2.25 2.67 -9.20
CA LEU A 408 -1.17 3.38 -9.88
C LEU A 408 -1.52 3.63 -11.36
N SER A 409 -1.99 2.59 -12.07
CA SER A 409 -2.41 2.74 -13.47
C SER A 409 -3.51 3.77 -13.64
N ARG A 410 -4.54 3.72 -12.80
CA ARG A 410 -5.66 4.66 -12.88
C ARG A 410 -5.24 6.09 -12.54
N VAL A 411 -4.35 6.27 -11.58
CA VAL A 411 -3.76 7.57 -11.24
C VAL A 411 -2.95 8.12 -12.43
N ILE A 412 -2.11 7.31 -13.05
CA ILE A 412 -1.33 7.71 -14.22
C ILE A 412 -2.25 8.03 -15.40
N ASP A 413 -3.25 7.19 -15.67
CA ASP A 413 -4.25 7.43 -16.71
C ASP A 413 -5.07 8.70 -16.43
N PHE A 414 -5.39 8.99 -15.17
CA PHE A 414 -6.02 10.25 -14.77
C PHE A 414 -5.14 11.46 -15.14
N LEU A 415 -3.85 11.43 -14.82
CA LEU A 415 -2.92 12.52 -15.14
C LEU A 415 -2.69 12.66 -16.65
N LYS A 416 -2.51 11.54 -17.38
CA LYS A 416 -2.36 11.53 -18.85
C LYS A 416 -3.59 12.13 -19.55
N ASN A 417 -4.77 11.96 -18.96
CA ASN A 417 -6.03 12.54 -19.45
C ASN A 417 -6.34 13.93 -18.88
N LYS A 418 -5.31 14.74 -18.60
CA LYS A 418 -5.41 16.14 -18.14
C LYS A 418 -6.02 16.31 -16.74
N GLY A 419 -6.08 15.26 -15.94
CA GLY A 419 -6.40 15.36 -14.53
C GLY A 419 -5.33 16.12 -13.75
N ASP A 420 -5.74 16.89 -12.75
CA ASP A 420 -4.85 17.66 -11.89
C ASP A 420 -4.39 16.82 -10.69
N ILE A 421 -3.09 16.65 -10.48
CA ILE A 421 -2.56 15.89 -9.34
C ILE A 421 -3.03 16.43 -7.99
N LYS A 422 -3.28 17.74 -7.86
CA LYS A 422 -3.84 18.32 -6.63
C LYS A 422 -5.22 17.76 -6.30
N SER A 423 -6.03 17.47 -7.31
CA SER A 423 -7.36 16.89 -7.11
C SER A 423 -7.32 15.48 -6.54
N LEU A 424 -6.23 14.73 -6.73
CA LEU A 424 -6.02 13.42 -6.10
C LEU A 424 -5.84 13.52 -4.57
N TYR A 425 -5.60 14.73 -4.06
CA TYR A 425 -5.57 15.02 -2.62
C TYR A 425 -6.92 15.49 -2.06
N SER A 426 -8.01 15.50 -2.83
CA SER A 426 -9.33 16.03 -2.39
C SER A 426 -9.96 15.27 -1.21
N GLY A 427 -9.43 14.09 -0.85
CA GLY A 427 -9.94 13.26 0.23
C GLY A 427 -9.82 11.78 -0.10
N LYS A 428 -10.18 10.92 0.85
CA LYS A 428 -10.22 9.46 0.70
C LYS A 428 -11.46 9.05 -0.09
N ILE A 429 -11.47 9.34 -1.38
CA ILE A 429 -12.54 9.02 -2.35
C ILE A 429 -11.96 8.33 -3.58
N SER A 430 -12.80 7.80 -4.46
CA SER A 430 -12.34 7.14 -5.68
C SER A 430 -11.85 8.14 -6.73
N ILE A 431 -11.08 7.65 -7.71
CA ILE A 431 -10.68 8.45 -8.88
C ILE A 431 -11.90 8.86 -9.71
N ASP A 432 -12.94 8.02 -9.76
CA ASP A 432 -14.14 8.31 -10.56
C ASP A 432 -14.97 9.42 -9.91
N ASP A 433 -15.05 9.46 -8.58
CA ASP A 433 -15.68 10.56 -7.83
C ASP A 433 -14.94 11.88 -8.07
N ILE A 434 -13.62 11.85 -8.20
CA ILE A 434 -12.84 13.04 -8.55
C ILE A 434 -13.10 13.46 -10.00
N ARG A 435 -13.15 12.49 -10.93
CA ARG A 435 -13.41 12.73 -12.37
C ARG A 435 -14.79 13.30 -12.66
N SER A 436 -15.80 12.99 -11.84
CA SER A 436 -17.13 13.60 -11.97
C SER A 436 -17.10 15.11 -11.75
N GLY A 437 -16.08 15.62 -11.07
CA GLY A 437 -15.90 17.03 -10.71
C GLY A 437 -16.63 17.43 -9.43
N GLU A 438 -17.56 16.61 -8.92
CA GLU A 438 -18.37 16.91 -7.73
C GLU A 438 -17.56 16.96 -6.44
N PHE A 439 -16.44 16.24 -6.43
CA PHE A 439 -15.53 16.10 -5.30
C PHE A 439 -14.11 16.59 -5.59
N ASN A 440 -13.94 17.43 -6.62
CA ASN A 440 -12.66 18.07 -6.88
C ASN A 440 -12.54 19.37 -6.08
N PHE A 441 -11.69 19.37 -5.05
CA PHE A 441 -11.47 20.52 -4.19
C PHE A 441 -10.15 21.25 -4.47
N SER A 442 -9.48 20.99 -5.60
CA SER A 442 -8.13 21.50 -5.86
C SER A 442 -8.00 23.03 -5.90
N GLY A 443 -9.10 23.74 -6.18
CA GLY A 443 -9.17 25.20 -6.12
C GLY A 443 -9.48 25.79 -4.74
N ASN A 444 -9.72 24.96 -3.72
CA ASN A 444 -10.12 25.44 -2.40
C ASN A 444 -8.88 25.78 -1.54
N PRO A 445 -8.74 27.01 -1.02
CA PRO A 445 -7.58 27.42 -0.22
C PRO A 445 -7.45 26.70 1.12
N LYS A 446 -8.50 26.01 1.58
CA LYS A 446 -8.46 25.17 2.79
C LYS A 446 -7.93 23.77 2.52
N MET A 447 -7.72 23.38 1.26
CA MET A 447 -7.25 22.04 0.92
C MET A 447 -5.78 21.90 1.31
N GLN A 448 -5.48 20.84 2.06
CA GLN A 448 -4.11 20.50 2.41
C GLN A 448 -3.42 19.87 1.19
N LEU A 449 -2.17 20.28 0.93
CA LEU A 449 -1.34 19.78 -0.15
C LEU A 449 0.04 19.36 0.38
N PRO A 450 0.77 18.47 -0.33
CA PRO A 450 2.14 18.16 0.02
C PRO A 450 3.05 19.36 -0.31
N TYR A 451 3.72 19.94 0.69
CA TYR A 451 4.66 21.08 0.52
C TYR A 451 6.02 20.70 -0.11
N PHE A 452 6.14 19.51 -0.73
CA PHE A 452 7.38 19.00 -1.34
C PHE A 452 8.64 19.10 -0.45
N LEU A 453 8.49 18.88 0.86
CA LEU A 453 9.56 19.03 1.85
C LEU A 453 10.78 18.12 1.57
N GLU A 454 10.50 16.93 1.07
CA GLU A 454 11.45 15.90 0.69
C GLU A 454 12.32 16.36 -0.49
N ASP A 455 11.73 17.10 -1.43
CA ASP A 455 12.45 17.70 -2.55
C ASP A 455 13.37 18.83 -2.09
N ILE A 456 12.98 19.61 -1.07
CA ILE A 456 13.87 20.61 -0.44
C ILE A 456 15.09 19.91 0.17
N VAL A 457 14.87 18.82 0.90
CA VAL A 457 15.96 18.03 1.51
C VAL A 457 16.87 17.43 0.43
N ILE A 458 16.32 16.84 -0.63
CA ILE A 458 17.08 16.31 -1.78
C ILE A 458 17.89 17.41 -2.46
N PHE A 459 17.26 18.55 -2.75
CA PHE A 459 17.90 19.67 -3.43
C PHE A 459 19.11 20.16 -2.63
N ILE A 460 18.96 20.31 -1.31
CA ILE A 460 20.06 20.74 -0.44
C ILE A 460 21.13 19.66 -0.34
N ALA A 461 20.75 18.39 -0.17
CA ALA A 461 21.69 17.26 -0.11
C ALA A 461 22.62 17.22 -1.33
N LYS A 462 22.05 17.36 -2.52
CA LYS A 462 22.77 17.33 -3.80
C LYS A 462 23.63 18.55 -4.05
N ASN A 463 23.25 19.71 -3.52
CA ASN A 463 23.92 21.00 -3.79
C ASN A 463 24.79 21.48 -2.62
N THR A 464 25.04 20.64 -1.60
CA THR A 464 25.91 20.97 -0.45
C THR A 464 27.33 21.41 -0.79
N GLN A 465 27.82 21.12 -2.01
CA GLN A 465 29.15 21.52 -2.48
C GLN A 465 29.16 22.78 -3.36
N ASN A 466 28.00 23.31 -3.78
CA ASN A 466 27.88 24.46 -4.68
C ASN A 466 27.35 25.70 -3.94
N LYS A 467 27.88 26.88 -4.28
CA LYS A 467 27.45 28.19 -3.72
C LYS A 467 26.08 28.68 -4.23
N THR A 468 25.35 27.85 -4.97
CA THR A 468 24.14 28.20 -5.74
C THR A 468 22.84 27.75 -5.09
N LEU A 469 22.80 27.62 -3.76
CA LEU A 469 21.55 27.39 -3.01
C LEU A 469 20.74 28.68 -2.97
N ASN A 470 19.81 28.84 -3.91
CA ASN A 470 18.82 29.91 -3.91
C ASN A 470 17.44 29.37 -4.34
N HIS A 471 16.41 30.18 -4.11
CA HIS A 471 15.03 29.83 -4.40
C HIS A 471 14.79 29.57 -5.89
N GLU A 472 15.37 30.40 -6.76
CA GLU A 472 15.25 30.26 -8.22
C GLU A 472 15.75 28.90 -8.74
N ASN A 473 16.92 28.45 -8.26
CA ASN A 473 17.48 27.16 -8.62
C ASN A 473 16.67 26.00 -8.07
N PHE A 474 16.04 26.16 -6.90
CA PHE A 474 15.14 25.15 -6.36
C PHE A 474 13.86 25.03 -7.20
N LEU A 475 13.24 26.15 -7.59
CA LEU A 475 12.11 26.14 -8.50
C LEU A 475 12.48 25.54 -9.86
N LYS A 476 13.68 25.85 -10.38
CA LYS A 476 14.18 25.22 -11.61
C LYS A 476 14.30 23.70 -11.46
N PHE A 477 14.85 23.23 -10.33
CA PHE A 477 14.92 21.81 -10.01
C PHE A 477 13.54 21.14 -9.98
N LEU A 478 12.54 21.78 -9.35
CA LEU A 478 11.17 21.27 -9.32
C LEU A 478 10.53 21.28 -10.72
N ASN A 479 10.71 22.36 -11.49
CA ASN A 479 10.15 22.45 -12.83
C ASN A 479 10.75 21.41 -13.78
N GLU A 480 12.07 21.19 -13.74
CA GLU A 480 12.71 20.11 -14.50
C GLU A 480 12.16 18.73 -14.12
N LYS A 481 11.89 18.51 -12.84
CA LYS A 481 11.40 17.25 -12.31
C LYS A 481 9.92 17.00 -12.61
N TYR A 482 9.08 18.01 -12.49
CA TYR A 482 7.62 17.85 -12.45
C TYR A 482 6.86 18.57 -13.57
N SER A 483 7.49 19.29 -14.49
CA SER A 483 6.82 20.03 -15.59
C SER A 483 5.88 19.20 -16.48
N HIS A 484 6.00 17.88 -16.44
CA HIS A 484 5.14 16.95 -17.17
C HIS A 484 3.80 16.65 -16.46
N ILE A 485 3.65 17.08 -15.20
CA ILE A 485 2.43 16.87 -14.39
C ILE A 485 2.01 18.08 -13.55
N LEU A 486 2.92 19.00 -13.24
CA LEU A 486 2.68 20.23 -12.48
C LEU A 486 2.87 21.46 -13.36
N LYS A 487 2.04 22.47 -13.12
CA LYS A 487 2.15 23.80 -13.72
C LYS A 487 3.03 24.69 -12.84
N GLN A 488 3.57 25.76 -13.41
CA GLN A 488 4.46 26.67 -12.70
C GLN A 488 3.79 27.32 -11.47
N ASN A 489 2.51 27.66 -11.55
CA ASN A 489 1.73 28.22 -10.44
C ASN A 489 1.49 27.22 -9.31
N ASP A 490 1.66 25.91 -9.55
CA ASP A 490 1.54 24.91 -8.49
C ASP A 490 2.68 24.99 -7.47
N PHE A 491 3.78 25.66 -7.82
CA PHE A 491 4.92 25.87 -6.92
C PHE A 491 4.82 27.17 -6.11
N GLU A 492 3.81 28.03 -6.35
CA GLU A 492 3.64 29.29 -5.61
C GLU A 492 3.43 29.05 -4.10
N ASP A 493 2.74 27.98 -3.72
CA ASP A 493 2.47 27.66 -2.31
C ASP A 493 3.74 27.27 -1.54
N ILE A 494 4.77 26.78 -2.23
CA ILE A 494 6.10 26.53 -1.67
C ILE A 494 6.80 27.86 -1.34
N GLU A 495 6.57 28.92 -2.13
CA GLU A 495 7.12 30.25 -1.84
C GLU A 495 6.50 30.86 -0.58
N ARG A 496 5.22 30.54 -0.34
CA ARG A 496 4.41 31.07 0.77
C ARG A 496 4.71 30.44 2.13
N LEU A 497 5.68 29.51 2.23
CA LEU A 497 6.09 28.91 3.50
C LEU A 497 6.38 29.98 4.58
N THR A 498 5.74 29.82 5.74
CA THR A 498 5.87 30.75 6.86
C THR A 498 7.28 30.72 7.45
N GLN A 499 7.63 31.72 8.27
CA GLN A 499 8.91 31.70 9.01
C GLN A 499 9.02 30.51 9.96
N SER A 500 7.90 30.05 10.52
CA SER A 500 7.83 28.83 11.32
C SER A 500 8.21 27.60 10.48
N HIS A 501 7.62 27.43 9.30
CA HIS A 501 7.95 26.32 8.40
C HIS A 501 9.43 26.32 8.02
N LYS A 502 9.97 27.49 7.67
CA LYS A 502 11.38 27.64 7.30
C LYS A 502 12.33 27.23 8.43
N ARG A 503 12.01 27.56 9.70
CA ARG A 503 12.80 27.12 10.86
C ARG A 503 12.79 25.60 11.03
N LYS A 504 11.61 24.97 10.97
CA LYS A 504 11.47 23.51 11.07
C LYS A 504 12.21 22.76 9.96
N ILE A 505 12.18 23.28 8.73
CA ILE A 505 12.99 22.74 7.63
C ILE A 505 14.49 22.80 7.94
N ILE A 506 14.97 23.90 8.54
CA ILE A 506 16.37 24.02 8.96
C ILE A 506 16.71 22.97 10.03
N GLU A 507 15.79 22.68 10.95
CA GLU A 507 15.96 21.65 11.97
C GLU A 507 16.03 20.24 11.34
N ILE A 508 15.14 19.91 10.39
CA ILE A 508 15.20 18.67 9.62
C ILE A 508 16.58 18.52 8.95
N LEU A 509 17.07 19.58 8.29
CA LEU A 509 18.38 19.56 7.64
C LEU A 509 19.55 19.37 8.62
N ALA A 510 19.42 19.88 9.85
CA ALA A 510 20.42 19.66 10.90
C ALA A 510 20.42 18.20 11.38
N LEU A 511 19.23 17.61 11.58
CA LEU A 511 19.05 16.22 12.02
C LEU A 511 19.57 15.22 10.98
N THR A 512 19.42 15.54 9.69
CA THR A 512 19.94 14.72 8.59
C THR A 512 21.46 14.81 8.40
N LYS A 513 22.14 15.71 9.12
CA LYS A 513 23.59 15.97 9.03
C LYS A 513 24.08 16.28 7.61
N ILE A 514 23.18 16.78 6.76
CA ILE A 514 23.51 17.25 5.41
C ILE A 514 24.41 18.49 5.56
N ARG A 515 25.69 18.36 5.21
CA ARG A 515 26.74 19.36 5.49
C ARG A 515 26.36 20.77 5.03
N ARG A 516 26.16 21.71 5.97
CA ARG A 516 26.49 23.13 5.74
C ARG A 516 27.99 23.32 5.92
N LYS A 517 28.79 23.18 4.86
CA LYS A 517 30.17 23.70 4.90
C LYS A 517 30.07 25.23 4.93
N ASN A 518 30.20 25.83 6.12
CA ASN A 518 30.52 27.24 6.23
C ASN A 518 31.80 27.51 5.40
N PRO A 519 31.82 28.52 4.51
CA PRO A 519 33.07 28.93 3.89
C PRO A 519 33.95 29.50 5.01
N LYS A 520 34.99 28.74 5.42
CA LYS A 520 36.05 29.29 6.26
C LYS A 520 36.59 30.53 5.54
N LYS A 521 36.55 31.69 6.22
CA LYS A 521 37.28 32.89 5.77
C LYS A 521 38.73 32.48 5.51
N PRO A 522 39.35 32.92 4.40
CA PRO A 522 40.76 32.65 4.17
C PRO A 522 41.55 33.28 5.32
N GLU A 523 42.27 32.44 6.06
CA GLU A 523 43.32 32.91 6.95
C GLU A 523 44.30 33.72 6.10
N LYS A 524 44.42 35.01 6.42
CA LYS A 524 45.51 35.83 5.90
C LYS A 524 46.79 35.16 6.35
N SER A 525 47.52 34.57 5.41
CA SER A 525 48.89 34.16 5.62
C SER A 525 49.66 35.36 6.15
N LYS A 526 50.18 35.23 7.38
CA LYS A 526 51.23 36.12 7.86
C LYS A 526 52.43 35.87 6.95
N LYS A 527 52.85 36.91 6.21
CA LYS A 527 54.15 36.94 5.55
C LYS A 527 55.23 36.67 6.59
N ILE A 528 56.09 35.70 6.30
CA ILE A 528 57.45 35.62 6.84
C ILE A 528 58.34 36.33 5.83
#